data_AF-A0A6G0TQH0-F1
#
_entry.id   AF-A0A6G0TQH0-F1
#
_cell.length_a   1.000
_cell.length_b   1.000
_cell.length_c   1.000
_cell.angle_alpha   90.00
_cell.angle_beta   90.00
_cell.angle_gamma   90.00
#
_symmetry.space_group_name_H-M   'P 1'
#
loop_
_entity.id
_entity.type
_entity.pdbx_description
1 polymer ?
#
loop_
_entity_poly.entity_id
_entity_poly.type
_entity_poly.pdbx_seq_one_letter_code
_entity_poly.pdbx_strand_id
1 'polypeptide(L)'
;METIFLSNIPDSKDTTMIQKLYASDTILDNSQFNQYVLLKISDKAKILCKIIPRVICTNAFASCDPSVIKHAPQKLINPLTVKLEIPINKEHIEPICVTNSKRMVVSVVFKDVKHQNIWSKNFFKLADAIRHLLRLFVVHNDCIVNLKRLKSKQNFNIDFILIHKTDCKNNAARINSDTTIMVIKTMSTIQFYQAEVGLEVLPLFGMESQVKCLKSIIKAARNGSSSLCNMILLIGPSGSGKTRLVTHVAASLKCIHFDIISTDLVNADPGSTESVIRDLFKRVQLLLEQDSKSE
;
A
#
# COMPACT_ATOMS: atom_id res chain seq x y z
N MET A 1 -16.81 18.59 25.07
CA MET A 1 -15.93 17.60 24.41
C MET A 1 -16.63 17.20 23.12
N GLU A 2 -16.30 17.84 22.00
CA GLU A 2 -16.91 17.52 20.71
C GLU A 2 -16.06 16.46 20.02
N THR A 3 -16.46 15.20 20.16
CA THR A 3 -15.84 14.08 19.45
C THR A 3 -16.31 14.09 18.00
N ILE A 4 -15.38 14.27 17.06
CA ILE A 4 -15.69 14.30 15.62
C ILE A 4 -15.57 12.89 15.06
N PHE A 5 -16.65 12.36 14.48
CA PHE A 5 -16.61 11.11 13.73
C PHE A 5 -16.07 11.37 12.33
N LEU A 6 -14.89 10.83 12.05
CA LEU A 6 -14.41 10.77 10.68
C LEU A 6 -15.18 9.74 9.88
N SER A 7 -15.41 10.06 8.62
CA SER A 7 -15.87 9.15 7.59
C SER A 7 -14.95 9.28 6.37
N ASN A 8 -14.81 8.21 5.61
CA ASN A 8 -14.10 8.27 4.34
C ASN A 8 -14.96 9.02 3.32
N ILE A 9 -14.37 9.94 2.54
CA ILE A 9 -15.06 10.47 1.36
C ILE A 9 -15.30 9.29 0.40
N PRO A 10 -16.51 9.08 -0.13
CA PRO A 10 -16.74 8.00 -1.10
C PRO A 10 -15.82 8.16 -2.31
N ASP A 11 -15.34 7.05 -2.87
CA ASP A 11 -14.42 7.05 -4.01
C ASP A 11 -15.12 7.55 -5.29
N SER A 12 -15.29 8.88 -5.40
CA SER A 12 -15.65 9.53 -6.65
C SER A 12 -14.41 9.68 -7.52
N LYS A 13 -14.55 9.50 -8.84
CA LYS A 13 -13.44 9.55 -9.82
C LYS A 13 -12.93 10.98 -10.09
N ASP A 14 -13.18 11.89 -9.16
CA ASP A 14 -12.89 13.32 -9.29
C ASP A 14 -11.63 13.66 -8.50
N THR A 15 -10.64 14.19 -9.21
CA THR A 15 -9.35 14.64 -8.63
C THR A 15 -9.51 15.84 -7.69
N THR A 16 -10.68 16.47 -7.69
CA THR A 16 -10.99 17.64 -6.87
C THR A 16 -11.11 17.29 -5.39
N MET A 17 -11.24 16.02 -5.01
CA MET A 17 -11.43 15.56 -3.62
C MET A 17 -10.13 15.10 -2.95
N ILE A 18 -8.99 15.17 -3.65
CA ILE A 18 -7.71 14.65 -3.18
C ILE A 18 -7.17 15.43 -1.98
N GLN A 19 -6.80 14.71 -0.92
CA GLN A 19 -6.26 15.23 0.35
C GLN A 19 -7.13 16.29 1.00
N LYS A 20 -8.46 16.21 0.88
CA LYS A 20 -9.37 17.18 1.50
C LYS A 20 -9.98 16.60 2.77
N LEU A 21 -10.01 17.43 3.80
CA LEU A 21 -10.77 17.22 5.02
C LEU A 21 -11.92 18.22 5.03
N TYR A 22 -13.15 17.72 4.89
CA TYR A 22 -14.37 18.50 5.03
C TYR A 22 -14.82 18.48 6.49
N ALA A 23 -14.87 19.66 7.10
CA ALA A 23 -15.33 19.87 8.46
C ALA A 23 -16.23 21.11 8.54
N SER A 24 -17.07 21.17 9.56
CA SER A 24 -17.94 22.33 9.85
C SER A 24 -17.13 23.49 10.42
N ASP A 25 -17.60 24.72 10.16
CA ASP A 25 -16.97 25.98 10.55
C ASP A 25 -16.96 26.19 12.08
N THR A 26 -17.78 25.44 12.80
CA THR A 26 -17.86 25.45 14.27
C THR A 26 -16.73 24.66 14.94
N ILE A 27 -16.11 23.72 14.22
CA ILE A 27 -15.19 22.71 14.77
C ILE A 27 -13.73 23.14 14.65
N LEU A 28 -13.37 23.90 13.60
CA LEU A 28 -12.01 24.40 13.40
C LEU A 28 -11.96 25.91 13.50
N ASP A 29 -10.93 26.43 14.17
CA ASP A 29 -10.73 27.86 14.26
C ASP A 29 -10.53 28.42 12.84
N ASN A 30 -11.17 29.54 12.52
CA ASN A 30 -11.17 30.16 11.18
C ASN A 30 -9.76 30.36 10.59
N SER A 31 -8.73 30.40 11.43
CA SER A 31 -7.32 30.52 11.06
C SER A 31 -6.70 29.27 10.42
N GLN A 32 -7.30 28.08 10.56
CA GLN A 32 -6.75 26.83 10.03
C GLN A 32 -7.35 26.41 8.68
N PHE A 33 -8.37 27.13 8.19
CA PHE A 33 -8.96 26.84 6.88
C PHE A 33 -7.94 27.04 5.77
N ASN A 34 -7.99 26.16 4.77
CA ASN A 34 -7.10 26.16 3.62
C ASN A 34 -5.63 25.83 3.95
N GLN A 35 -5.30 25.49 5.20
CA GLN A 35 -3.97 25.01 5.61
C GLN A 35 -3.87 23.48 5.48
N TYR A 36 -2.65 23.00 5.23
CA TYR A 36 -2.34 21.58 5.33
C TYR A 36 -2.10 21.21 6.78
N VAL A 37 -2.76 20.15 7.21
CA VAL A 37 -2.67 19.61 8.56
C VAL A 37 -2.39 18.13 8.50
N LEU A 38 -1.74 17.68 9.56
CA LEU A 38 -1.50 16.28 9.80
C LEU A 38 -2.42 15.82 10.92
N LEU A 39 -3.28 14.87 10.56
CA LEU A 39 -4.35 14.36 11.37
C LEU A 39 -3.90 13.04 11.99
N LYS A 40 -3.74 13.02 13.32
CA LYS A 40 -3.36 11.81 14.06
C LYS A 40 -4.56 10.88 14.17
N ILE A 41 -4.47 9.71 13.55
CA ILE A 41 -5.53 8.68 13.57
C ILE A 41 -5.21 7.60 14.60
N SER A 42 -3.94 7.21 14.66
CA SER A 42 -3.41 6.29 15.66
C SER A 42 -2.01 6.73 16.04
N ASP A 43 -1.42 6.10 17.06
CA ASP A 43 -0.01 6.34 17.39
C ASP A 43 0.97 6.00 16.26
N LYS A 44 0.51 5.25 15.25
CA LYS A 44 1.34 4.73 14.16
C LYS A 44 0.99 5.29 12.78
N ALA A 45 -0.13 6.01 12.65
CA ALA A 45 -0.61 6.54 11.38
C ALA A 45 -1.14 7.96 11.51
N LYS A 46 -0.67 8.82 10.61
CA LYS A 46 -0.98 10.24 10.53
C LYS A 46 -1.39 10.56 9.09
N ILE A 47 -2.53 11.19 8.85
CA ILE A 47 -2.99 11.52 7.50
C ILE A 47 -2.68 12.98 7.17
N LEU A 48 -2.15 13.23 5.98
CA LEU A 48 -1.91 14.59 5.50
C LEU A 48 -3.09 15.07 4.66
N CYS A 49 -3.76 16.12 5.13
CA CYS A 49 -4.95 16.66 4.49
C CYS A 49 -4.99 18.19 4.55
N LYS A 50 -5.77 18.77 3.66
CA LYS A 50 -6.08 20.19 3.58
C LYS A 50 -7.47 20.42 4.12
N ILE A 51 -7.60 21.28 5.12
CA ILE A 51 -8.89 21.61 5.72
C ILE A 51 -9.69 22.48 4.77
N ILE A 52 -10.92 22.07 4.47
CA ILE A 52 -11.87 22.84 3.67
C ILE A 52 -13.19 22.94 4.43
N PRO A 53 -13.73 24.16 4.59
CA PRO A 53 -15.02 24.36 5.24
C PRO A 53 -16.13 23.78 4.37
N ARG A 54 -17.10 23.10 4.99
CA ARG A 54 -18.31 22.63 4.30
C ARG A 54 -19.56 23.01 5.09
N VAL A 55 -20.37 23.88 4.49
CA VAL A 55 -21.58 24.48 5.08
C VAL A 55 -22.69 23.46 5.42
N ILE A 56 -22.63 22.24 4.87
CA ILE A 56 -23.71 21.22 4.98
C ILE A 56 -23.29 20.04 5.90
N CYS A 57 -22.17 20.12 6.61
CA CYS A 57 -21.73 19.06 7.51
C CYS A 57 -22.31 19.27 8.93
N THR A 58 -22.86 18.20 9.51
CA THR A 58 -23.26 18.19 10.92
C THR A 58 -22.02 18.30 11.81
N ASN A 59 -22.15 18.97 12.96
CA ASN A 59 -21.02 19.26 13.88
C ASN A 59 -20.34 18.00 14.46
N ALA A 60 -20.90 16.82 14.23
CA ALA A 60 -20.38 15.55 14.71
C ALA A 60 -19.63 14.74 13.64
N PHE A 61 -19.65 15.13 12.36
CA PHE A 61 -19.07 14.34 11.27
C PHE A 61 -18.13 15.15 10.38
N ALA A 62 -16.94 14.59 10.15
CA ALA A 62 -15.98 15.09 9.17
C ALA A 62 -15.72 14.02 8.10
N SER A 63 -15.49 14.43 6.86
CA SER A 63 -15.11 13.50 5.79
C SER A 63 -13.69 13.77 5.34
N CYS A 64 -12.85 12.74 5.32
CA CYS A 64 -11.44 12.84 4.96
C CYS A 64 -11.10 11.94 3.78
N ASP A 65 -10.17 12.38 2.95
CA ASP A 65 -9.54 11.55 1.94
C ASP A 65 -8.21 10.96 2.45
N PRO A 66 -8.08 9.64 2.62
CA PRO A 66 -6.85 8.99 3.07
C PRO A 66 -5.81 8.77 1.95
N SER A 67 -5.73 9.67 0.96
CA SER A 67 -4.78 9.53 -0.16
C SER A 67 -3.31 9.58 0.28
N VAL A 68 -2.97 10.29 1.36
CA VAL A 68 -1.59 10.38 1.86
C VAL A 68 -1.53 10.05 3.34
N ILE A 69 -0.90 8.93 3.65
CA ILE A 69 -0.78 8.40 5.01
C ILE A 69 0.71 8.36 5.38
N LYS A 70 1.09 9.11 6.41
CA LYS A 70 2.38 9.01 7.07
C LYS A 70 2.36 7.83 8.04
N HIS A 71 3.33 6.93 7.93
CA HIS A 71 3.46 5.78 8.81
C HIS A 71 4.68 5.92 9.73
N ALA A 72 4.61 5.30 10.90
CA ALA A 72 5.78 5.13 11.76
C ALA A 72 6.79 4.16 11.09
N PRO A 73 8.12 4.40 11.25
CA PRO A 73 9.18 3.78 10.45
C PRO A 73 9.38 2.26 10.64
N GLN A 74 8.50 1.55 11.36
CA GLN A 74 8.74 0.15 11.74
C GLN A 74 7.57 -0.81 11.50
N LYS A 75 6.40 -0.34 11.07
CA LYS A 75 5.30 -1.19 10.57
C LYS A 75 4.50 -0.42 9.53
N LEU A 76 4.62 -0.81 8.26
CA LEU A 76 3.72 -0.36 7.21
C LEU A 76 2.33 -0.92 7.55
N ILE A 77 1.41 -0.06 7.98
CA ILE A 77 0.03 -0.49 8.21
C ILE A 77 -0.62 -0.62 6.84
N ASN A 78 -1.37 -1.70 6.62
CA ASN A 78 -2.10 -1.90 5.38
C ASN A 78 -3.01 -0.67 5.12
N PRO A 79 -2.82 0.06 4.00
CA PRO A 79 -3.64 1.24 3.70
C PRO A 79 -5.14 0.88 3.52
N LEU A 80 -5.46 -0.41 3.34
CA LEU A 80 -6.83 -0.93 3.27
C LEU A 80 -7.49 -1.14 4.63
N THR A 81 -6.75 -1.16 5.75
CA THR A 81 -7.29 -1.46 7.08
C THR A 81 -7.52 -0.22 7.95
N VAL A 82 -7.25 0.99 7.44
CA VAL A 82 -7.59 2.23 8.15
C VAL A 82 -9.09 2.44 8.05
N LYS A 83 -9.86 1.77 8.92
CA LYS A 83 -11.25 2.12 9.18
C LYS A 83 -11.28 3.48 9.87
N LEU A 84 -11.63 4.50 9.10
CA LEU A 84 -11.82 5.87 9.56
C LEU A 84 -13.16 5.96 10.30
N GLU A 85 -13.27 5.36 11.49
CA GLU A 85 -14.40 5.52 12.41
C GLU A 85 -13.84 5.88 13.79
N ILE A 86 -13.06 6.97 13.85
CA ILE A 86 -12.30 7.36 15.04
C ILE A 86 -12.75 8.74 15.51
N PRO A 87 -13.03 8.91 16.83
CA PRO A 87 -13.32 10.22 17.39
C PRO A 87 -12.05 11.07 17.39
N ILE A 88 -12.11 12.24 16.76
CA ILE A 88 -10.99 13.18 16.70
C ILE A 88 -11.29 14.41 17.55
N ASN A 89 -10.28 14.82 18.33
CA ASN A 89 -10.23 16.09 19.07
C ASN A 89 -9.29 17.09 18.38
N LYS A 90 -9.44 18.38 18.66
CA LYS A 90 -8.58 19.48 18.17
C LYS A 90 -7.07 19.22 18.38
N GLU A 91 -6.69 18.52 19.44
CA GLU A 91 -5.29 18.17 19.77
C GLU A 91 -4.62 17.21 18.77
N HIS A 92 -5.41 16.52 17.95
CA HIS A 92 -4.89 15.57 16.97
C HIS A 92 -4.59 16.22 15.60
N ILE A 93 -4.80 17.53 15.48
CA ILE A 93 -4.61 18.30 14.26
C ILE A 93 -3.32 19.11 14.39
N GLU A 94 -2.26 18.68 13.72
CA GLU A 94 -0.97 19.37 13.71
C GLU A 94 -0.86 20.23 12.42
N PRO A 95 -0.78 21.56 12.50
CA PRO A 95 -0.60 22.40 11.33
C PRO A 95 0.79 22.20 10.72
N ILE A 96 0.86 22.13 9.39
CA ILE A 96 2.11 21.91 8.65
C ILE A 96 2.37 23.03 7.64
N CYS A 97 3.60 23.52 7.65
CA CYS A 97 4.11 24.42 6.63
C CYS A 97 4.72 23.63 5.48
N VAL A 98 4.14 23.78 4.28
CA VAL A 98 4.57 23.08 3.07
C VAL A 98 5.64 23.90 2.35
N THR A 99 6.76 23.27 2.00
CA THR A 99 7.84 23.90 1.22
C THR A 99 8.06 23.18 -0.10
N ASN A 100 8.71 23.80 -1.08
CA ASN A 100 9.01 23.14 -2.34
C ASN A 100 10.23 22.22 -2.19
N SER A 101 10.14 20.99 -2.69
CA SER A 101 11.26 20.05 -2.69
C SER A 101 12.08 20.12 -3.96
N LYS A 102 13.41 20.09 -3.81
CA LYS A 102 14.37 19.96 -4.93
C LYS A 102 14.72 18.50 -5.23
N ARG A 103 14.75 17.66 -4.20
CA ARG A 103 15.17 16.25 -4.28
C ARG A 103 14.25 15.38 -3.44
N MET A 104 13.84 14.24 -3.98
CA MET A 104 13.10 13.23 -3.24
C MET A 104 13.54 11.82 -3.57
N VAL A 105 13.36 10.96 -2.57
CA VAL A 105 13.69 9.56 -2.62
C VAL A 105 12.40 8.76 -2.48
N VAL A 106 12.07 7.97 -3.49
CA VAL A 106 10.81 7.25 -3.58
C VAL A 106 11.00 5.78 -3.91
N SER A 107 10.00 4.97 -3.57
CA SER A 107 9.84 3.61 -4.07
C SER A 107 8.43 3.43 -4.61
N VAL A 108 8.29 2.62 -5.65
CA VAL A 108 7.07 2.56 -6.46
C VAL A 108 6.48 1.17 -6.39
N VAL A 109 5.19 1.09 -6.09
CA VAL A 109 4.44 -0.16 -6.02
C VAL A 109 3.48 -0.24 -7.21
N PHE A 110 3.74 -1.16 -8.13
CA PHE A 110 2.90 -1.42 -9.30
C PHE A 110 1.81 -2.44 -8.99
N LYS A 111 0.67 -2.33 -9.68
CA LYS A 111 -0.43 -3.31 -9.59
C LYS A 111 0.01 -4.70 -10.04
N ASP A 112 0.78 -4.76 -11.13
CA ASP A 112 1.28 -6.01 -11.70
C ASP A 112 2.80 -5.99 -11.92
N VAL A 113 3.39 -7.17 -11.79
CA VAL A 113 4.79 -7.47 -12.10
C VAL A 113 5.14 -7.18 -13.56
N LYS A 114 4.19 -7.41 -14.48
CA LYS A 114 4.36 -7.13 -15.92
C LYS A 114 4.70 -5.65 -16.15
N HIS A 115 3.95 -4.75 -15.51
CA HIS A 115 4.15 -3.30 -15.63
C HIS A 115 5.43 -2.85 -14.93
N GLN A 116 5.74 -3.41 -13.75
CA GLN A 116 7.00 -3.18 -13.07
C GLN A 116 8.20 -3.48 -13.98
N ASN A 117 8.20 -4.61 -14.70
CA ASN A 117 9.30 -4.98 -15.60
C ASN A 117 9.44 -4.04 -16.82
N ILE A 118 8.33 -3.49 -17.32
CA ILE A 118 8.35 -2.52 -18.42
C ILE A 118 8.98 -1.20 -17.94
N TRP A 119 8.57 -0.73 -16.77
CA TRP A 119 9.04 0.54 -16.21
C TRP A 119 10.44 0.46 -15.62
N SER A 120 10.86 -0.71 -15.11
CA SER A 120 12.23 -0.93 -14.62
C SER A 120 13.27 -0.85 -15.73
N LYS A 121 12.88 -0.96 -17.00
CA LYS A 121 13.78 -0.72 -18.14
C LYS A 121 13.94 0.78 -18.45
N ASN A 122 13.00 1.62 -18.02
CA ASN A 122 12.92 3.04 -18.40
C ASN A 122 12.75 3.95 -17.17
N PHE A 123 13.76 4.00 -16.30
CA PHE A 123 13.72 4.80 -15.06
C PHE A 123 13.49 6.30 -15.29
N PHE A 124 14.02 6.87 -16.38
CA PHE A 124 13.85 8.29 -16.69
C PHE A 124 12.38 8.65 -16.93
N LYS A 125 11.69 7.91 -17.81
CA LYS A 125 10.26 8.10 -18.08
C LYS A 125 9.40 7.83 -16.83
N LEU A 126 9.82 6.87 -16.00
CA LEU A 126 9.12 6.56 -14.75
C LEU A 126 9.21 7.74 -13.77
N ALA A 127 10.40 8.31 -13.57
CA ALA A 127 10.59 9.47 -12.72
C ALA A 127 9.76 10.68 -13.19
N ASP A 128 9.68 10.89 -14.51
CA ASP A 128 8.84 11.94 -15.10
C ASP A 128 7.35 11.71 -14.84
N ALA A 129 6.86 10.48 -15.07
CA ALA A 129 5.48 10.12 -14.80
C ALA A 129 5.12 10.31 -13.32
N ILE A 130 5.99 9.87 -12.40
CA ILE A 130 5.82 10.03 -10.96
C ILE A 130 5.81 11.51 -10.57
N ARG A 131 6.70 12.32 -11.17
CA ARG A 131 6.72 13.77 -10.94
C ARG A 131 5.41 14.42 -11.35
N HIS A 132 4.85 14.04 -12.49
CA HIS A 132 3.53 14.54 -12.92
C HIS A 132 2.39 14.08 -12.00
N LEU A 133 2.41 12.84 -11.53
CA LEU A 133 1.39 12.33 -10.61
C LEU A 133 1.46 13.02 -9.24
N LEU A 134 2.67 13.11 -8.68
CA LEU A 134 2.86 13.64 -7.34
C LEU A 134 2.66 15.17 -7.27
N ARG A 135 2.63 15.89 -8.40
CA ARG A 135 2.21 17.32 -8.44
C ARG A 135 0.78 17.54 -7.94
N LEU A 136 -0.07 16.52 -8.00
CA LEU A 136 -1.44 16.57 -7.48
C LEU A 136 -1.49 16.45 -5.95
N PHE A 137 -0.41 16.00 -5.32
CA PHE A 137 -0.34 15.71 -3.89
C PHE A 137 0.69 16.61 -3.18
N VAL A 138 0.43 16.88 -1.92
CA VAL A 138 1.47 17.30 -0.97
C VAL A 138 1.95 16.06 -0.25
N VAL A 139 3.26 15.91 -0.14
CA VAL A 139 3.88 14.70 0.38
C VAL A 139 4.59 14.98 1.69
N HIS A 140 4.82 13.94 2.49
CA HIS A 140 5.60 14.02 3.73
C HIS A 140 6.70 12.94 3.73
N ASN A 141 7.75 13.10 4.53
CA ASN A 141 8.72 12.03 4.80
C ASN A 141 8.03 10.79 5.38
N ASP A 142 8.46 9.59 4.98
CA ASP A 142 7.89 8.30 5.38
C ASP A 142 6.37 8.18 5.12
N CYS A 143 5.91 8.67 3.97
CA CYS A 143 4.50 8.61 3.59
C CYS A 143 4.22 7.66 2.44
N ILE A 144 3.02 7.07 2.47
CA ILE A 144 2.43 6.29 1.38
C ILE A 144 1.41 7.16 0.67
N VAL A 145 1.58 7.32 -0.63
CA VAL A 145 0.61 7.98 -1.51
C VAL A 145 -0.18 6.90 -2.22
N ASN A 146 -1.50 6.86 -1.97
CA ASN A 146 -2.44 5.94 -2.59
C ASN A 146 -3.02 6.57 -3.86
N LEU A 147 -2.82 5.92 -5.00
CA LEU A 147 -3.25 6.44 -6.29
C LEU A 147 -4.62 5.89 -6.76
N LYS A 148 -5.30 5.07 -5.94
CA LYS A 148 -6.58 4.43 -6.31
C LYS A 148 -7.66 5.40 -6.80
N ARG A 149 -7.61 6.67 -6.37
CA ARG A 149 -8.57 7.72 -6.75
C ARG A 149 -8.37 8.29 -8.15
N LEU A 150 -7.17 8.21 -8.70
CA LEU A 150 -6.94 8.64 -10.07
C LEU A 150 -7.49 7.59 -11.04
N LYS A 151 -7.94 8.01 -12.23
CA LYS A 151 -8.50 7.10 -13.23
C LYS A 151 -7.42 6.12 -13.72
N SER A 152 -7.80 4.89 -14.09
CA SER A 152 -6.85 3.85 -14.58
C SER A 152 -5.96 4.30 -15.75
N LYS A 153 -6.41 5.26 -16.56
CA LYS A 153 -5.62 5.85 -17.66
C LYS A 153 -4.51 6.81 -17.19
N GLN A 154 -4.63 7.38 -15.99
CA GLN A 154 -3.66 8.33 -15.42
C GLN A 154 -2.67 7.63 -14.48
N ASN A 155 -3.02 6.46 -13.95
CA ASN A 155 -2.23 5.80 -12.91
C ASN A 155 -1.01 5.02 -13.39
N PHE A 156 -0.83 4.83 -14.70
CA PHE A 156 0.27 4.01 -15.25
C PHE A 156 0.40 2.62 -14.58
N ASN A 157 -0.71 2.11 -14.02
CA ASN A 157 -0.79 0.89 -13.19
C ASN A 157 0.09 0.89 -11.93
N ILE A 158 0.33 2.07 -11.36
CA ILE A 158 0.90 2.26 -10.03
C ILE A 158 -0.26 2.23 -9.01
N ASP A 159 -0.10 1.49 -7.91
CA ASP A 159 -1.08 1.44 -6.82
C ASP A 159 -0.66 2.37 -5.68
N PHE A 160 0.62 2.27 -5.26
CA PHE A 160 1.18 3.08 -4.19
C PHE A 160 2.54 3.67 -4.55
N ILE A 161 2.84 4.84 -4.01
CA ILE A 161 4.17 5.43 -4.01
C ILE A 161 4.61 5.62 -2.57
N LEU A 162 5.73 5.02 -2.21
CA LEU A 162 6.38 5.16 -0.91
C LEU A 162 7.39 6.31 -1.01
N ILE A 163 7.30 7.25 -0.10
CA ILE A 163 8.20 8.40 -0.03
C ILE A 163 9.03 8.24 1.21
N HIS A 164 10.32 7.95 1.03
CA HIS A 164 11.25 7.74 2.12
C HIS A 164 11.72 9.07 2.67
N LYS A 165 12.25 9.93 1.79
CA LYS A 165 12.87 11.19 2.22
C LYS A 165 12.67 12.31 1.21
N THR A 166 12.45 13.50 1.73
CA THR A 166 12.42 14.78 1.01
C THR A 166 13.43 15.74 1.63
N ASP A 167 13.99 16.63 0.80
CA ASP A 167 15.01 17.62 1.19
C ASP A 167 14.43 18.85 1.95
N CYS A 168 13.19 18.74 2.43
CA CYS A 168 12.48 19.86 3.04
C CYS A 168 12.67 19.90 4.57
N LYS A 169 12.98 21.08 5.12
CA LYS A 169 13.17 21.31 6.56
C LYS A 169 11.96 20.91 7.41
N ASN A 170 10.75 21.10 6.88
CA ASN A 170 9.50 20.85 7.60
C ASN A 170 8.92 19.46 7.31
N ASN A 171 9.69 18.57 6.69
CA ASN A 171 9.29 17.21 6.30
C ASN A 171 8.09 17.09 5.35
N ALA A 172 7.41 18.19 5.02
CA ALA A 172 6.34 18.26 4.03
C ALA A 172 6.75 19.05 2.79
N ALA A 173 6.48 18.46 1.63
CA ALA A 173 6.95 18.94 0.35
C ALA A 173 5.81 19.08 -0.67
N ARG A 174 5.83 20.20 -1.40
CA ARG A 174 5.12 20.35 -2.67
C ARG A 174 6.10 20.10 -3.82
N ILE A 175 5.57 19.52 -4.88
CA ILE A 175 6.35 18.98 -5.98
C ILE A 175 6.15 19.89 -7.18
N ASN A 176 7.28 20.31 -7.76
CA ASN A 176 7.33 21.22 -8.88
C ASN A 176 7.93 20.52 -10.10
N SER A 177 7.94 21.22 -11.24
CA SER A 177 8.55 20.70 -12.47
C SER A 177 10.06 20.49 -12.35
N ASP A 178 10.75 21.22 -11.47
CA ASP A 178 12.20 21.16 -11.25
C ASP A 178 12.62 20.10 -10.21
N THR A 179 11.66 19.47 -9.52
CA THR A 179 11.96 18.47 -8.50
C THR A 179 12.56 17.21 -9.13
N THR A 180 13.76 16.81 -8.67
CA THR A 180 14.40 15.57 -9.08
C THR A 180 13.94 14.39 -8.21
N ILE A 181 13.55 13.29 -8.85
CA ILE A 181 13.01 12.10 -8.20
C ILE A 181 13.98 10.94 -8.38
N MET A 182 14.47 10.41 -7.26
CA MET A 182 15.30 9.21 -7.22
C MET A 182 14.42 8.02 -6.82
N VAL A 183 14.26 7.08 -7.75
CA VAL A 183 13.55 5.82 -7.49
C VAL A 183 14.57 4.80 -7.00
N ILE A 184 14.52 4.44 -5.71
CA ILE A 184 15.43 3.43 -5.14
C ILE A 184 14.97 2.02 -5.51
N LYS A 185 13.67 1.77 -5.35
CA LYS A 185 13.11 0.44 -5.48
C LYS A 185 11.78 0.48 -6.21
N THR A 186 11.58 -0.48 -7.11
CA THR A 186 10.30 -0.76 -7.72
C THR A 186 9.85 -2.15 -7.26
N MET A 187 8.59 -2.28 -6.89
CA MET A 187 8.02 -3.53 -6.43
C MET A 187 6.60 -3.69 -6.96
N SER A 188 6.10 -4.92 -6.98
CA SER A 188 4.70 -5.19 -7.23
C SER A 188 3.90 -5.12 -5.93
N THR A 189 2.59 -5.00 -6.05
CA THR A 189 1.66 -4.98 -4.90
C THR A 189 1.77 -6.27 -4.09
N ILE A 190 1.97 -7.41 -4.76
CA ILE A 190 2.15 -8.70 -4.09
C ILE A 190 3.45 -8.73 -3.27
N GLN A 191 4.57 -8.25 -3.85
CA GLN A 191 5.85 -8.11 -3.13
C GLN A 191 5.71 -7.15 -1.95
N PHE A 192 5.05 -6.01 -2.13
CA PHE A 192 4.86 -5.03 -1.07
C PHE A 192 4.13 -5.63 0.15
N TYR A 193 2.98 -6.28 -0.08
CA TYR A 193 2.21 -6.85 1.03
C TYR A 193 2.89 -8.05 1.68
N GLN A 194 3.51 -8.92 0.88
CA GLN A 194 4.07 -10.18 1.39
C GLN A 194 5.47 -10.02 1.98
N ALA A 195 6.30 -9.12 1.44
CA ALA A 195 7.68 -8.90 1.91
C ALA A 195 7.82 -7.73 2.90
N GLU A 196 7.16 -6.59 2.65
CA GLU A 196 7.38 -5.36 3.43
C GLU A 196 6.33 -5.14 4.53
N VAL A 197 5.05 -5.35 4.23
CA VAL A 197 3.97 -5.23 5.23
C VAL A 197 3.96 -6.46 6.14
N GLY A 198 4.17 -7.64 5.57
CA GLY A 198 3.97 -8.92 6.25
C GLY A 198 2.48 -9.13 6.52
N LEU A 199 1.93 -10.26 6.08
CA LEU A 199 0.55 -10.60 6.43
C LEU A 199 0.43 -10.72 7.95
N GLU A 200 -0.63 -10.14 8.54
CA GLU A 200 -0.90 -10.30 9.97
C GLU A 200 -1.02 -11.79 10.30
N VAL A 201 -0.02 -12.29 11.02
CA VAL A 201 0.07 -13.70 11.36
C VAL A 201 -0.84 -13.94 12.56
N LEU A 202 -2.10 -14.27 12.31
CA LEU A 202 -2.96 -14.82 13.36
C LEU A 202 -2.30 -16.10 13.90
N PRO A 203 -2.20 -16.25 15.24
CA PRO A 203 -1.64 -17.46 15.83
C PRO A 203 -2.52 -18.66 15.44
N LEU A 204 -1.88 -19.67 14.88
CA LEU A 204 -2.48 -20.97 14.64
C LEU A 204 -2.17 -21.84 15.85
N PHE A 205 -3.20 -22.26 16.56
CA PHE A 205 -3.09 -23.15 17.71
C PHE A 205 -3.37 -24.60 17.29
N GLY A 206 -2.67 -25.56 17.91
CA GLY A 206 -2.88 -26.99 17.69
C GLY A 206 -2.31 -27.54 16.38
N MET A 207 -1.53 -26.74 15.65
CA MET A 207 -0.82 -27.15 14.42
C MET A 207 0.68 -26.80 14.47
N GLU A 208 1.25 -26.63 15.66
CA GLU A 208 2.61 -26.14 15.86
C GLU A 208 3.65 -27.09 15.24
N SER A 209 3.40 -28.41 15.29
CA SER A 209 4.30 -29.41 14.69
C SER A 209 4.29 -29.33 13.16
N GLN A 210 3.11 -29.17 12.55
CA GLN A 210 2.95 -29.03 11.11
C GLN A 210 3.54 -27.70 10.61
N VAL A 211 3.35 -26.61 11.37
CA VAL A 211 3.98 -25.31 11.08
C VAL A 211 5.51 -25.43 11.10
N LYS A 212 6.08 -26.09 12.11
CA LYS A 212 7.53 -26.31 12.20
C LYS A 212 8.05 -27.14 11.02
N CYS A 213 7.36 -28.24 10.70
CA CYS A 213 7.72 -29.14 9.59
C CYS A 213 7.68 -28.41 8.23
N LEU A 214 6.58 -27.72 7.92
CA LEU A 214 6.46 -26.98 6.67
C LEU A 214 7.50 -25.85 6.57
N LYS A 215 7.79 -25.16 7.68
CA LYS A 215 8.86 -24.16 7.74
C LYS A 215 10.24 -24.74 7.45
N SER A 216 10.57 -25.92 7.98
CA SER A 216 11.86 -26.55 7.70
C SER A 216 11.99 -26.97 6.23
N ILE A 217 10.93 -27.50 5.63
CA ILE A 217 10.94 -27.91 4.22
C ILE A 217 11.17 -26.70 3.31
N ILE A 218 10.42 -25.61 3.52
CA ILE A 218 10.55 -24.40 2.70
C ILE A 218 11.94 -23.76 2.87
N LYS A 219 12.47 -23.72 4.10
CA LYS A 219 13.83 -23.20 4.36
C LYS A 219 14.90 -24.06 3.68
N ALA A 220 14.78 -25.38 3.73
CA ALA A 220 15.70 -26.28 3.06
C ALA A 220 15.66 -26.13 1.53
N ALA A 221 14.46 -25.96 0.95
CA ALA A 221 14.28 -25.69 -0.47
C ALA A 221 14.95 -24.36 -0.89
N ARG A 222 14.82 -23.31 -0.05
CA ARG A 222 15.43 -22.00 -0.31
C ARG A 222 16.96 -22.03 -0.28
N ASN A 223 17.56 -22.89 0.54
CA ASN A 223 19.01 -23.02 0.66
C ASN A 223 19.65 -23.92 -0.42
N GLY A 224 18.88 -24.34 -1.44
CA GLY A 224 19.38 -25.13 -2.57
C GLY A 224 19.84 -26.54 -2.21
N SER A 225 19.57 -27.01 -0.99
CA SER A 225 20.15 -28.25 -0.45
C SER A 225 19.40 -29.52 -0.86
N SER A 226 18.32 -29.41 -1.65
CA SER A 226 17.57 -30.57 -2.15
C SER A 226 16.75 -30.22 -3.40
N SER A 227 17.04 -30.89 -4.52
CA SER A 227 16.25 -30.85 -5.75
C SER A 227 14.91 -31.61 -5.64
N LEU A 228 14.55 -32.13 -4.46
CA LEU A 228 13.52 -33.17 -4.30
C LEU A 228 12.23 -32.74 -3.60
N CYS A 229 12.10 -31.50 -3.11
CA CYS A 229 10.92 -31.09 -2.31
C CYS A 229 10.12 -29.92 -2.90
N ASN A 230 9.92 -29.89 -4.22
CA ASN A 230 9.15 -28.83 -4.89
C ASN A 230 7.62 -29.00 -4.75
N MET A 231 7.15 -30.16 -4.30
CA MET A 231 5.74 -30.49 -4.20
C MET A 231 5.40 -31.05 -2.83
N ILE A 232 4.45 -30.42 -2.15
CA ILE A 232 3.95 -30.81 -0.83
C ILE A 232 2.43 -30.93 -0.95
N LEU A 233 1.90 -32.07 -0.52
CA LEU A 233 0.45 -32.32 -0.48
C LEU A 233 -0.04 -32.26 0.97
N LEU A 234 -1.02 -31.40 1.24
CA LEU A 234 -1.66 -31.31 2.54
C LEU A 234 -3.03 -32.01 2.50
N ILE A 235 -3.18 -33.06 3.31
CA ILE A 235 -4.40 -33.87 3.38
C ILE A 235 -5.03 -33.70 4.76
N GLY A 236 -6.37 -33.65 4.81
CA GLY A 236 -7.12 -33.58 6.06
C GLY A 236 -8.61 -33.32 5.82
N PRO A 237 -9.47 -33.47 6.84
CA PRO A 237 -10.91 -33.24 6.72
C PRO A 237 -11.24 -31.78 6.37
N SER A 238 -12.45 -31.52 5.85
CA SER A 238 -12.92 -30.15 5.66
C SER A 238 -12.87 -29.37 6.98
N GLY A 239 -12.53 -28.08 6.93
CA GLY A 239 -12.38 -27.26 8.14
C GLY A 239 -11.09 -27.47 8.94
N SER A 240 -10.21 -28.40 8.57
CA SER A 240 -8.93 -28.64 9.27
C SER A 240 -7.86 -27.56 9.09
N GLY A 241 -8.22 -26.33 8.69
CA GLY A 241 -7.29 -25.19 8.62
C GLY A 241 -6.18 -25.25 7.56
N LYS A 242 -6.20 -26.18 6.60
CA LYS A 242 -5.11 -26.38 5.59
C LYS A 242 -4.70 -25.08 4.88
N THR A 243 -5.66 -24.35 4.30
CA THR A 243 -5.38 -23.08 3.62
C THR A 243 -4.73 -22.08 4.57
N ARG A 244 -5.24 -21.99 5.80
CA ARG A 244 -4.73 -21.07 6.83
C ARG A 244 -3.32 -21.43 7.29
N LEU A 245 -2.99 -22.72 7.35
CA LEU A 245 -1.65 -23.23 7.64
C LEU A 245 -0.64 -22.73 6.60
N VAL A 246 -0.96 -22.87 5.31
CA VAL A 246 -0.09 -22.41 4.21
C VAL A 246 0.08 -20.89 4.27
N THR A 247 -1.02 -20.12 4.37
CA THR A 247 -0.97 -18.66 4.46
C THR A 247 -0.13 -18.19 5.66
N HIS A 248 -0.28 -18.83 6.83
CA HIS A 248 0.49 -18.49 8.04
C HIS A 248 1.98 -18.78 7.87
N VAL A 249 2.34 -19.92 7.27
CA VAL A 249 3.75 -20.28 7.06
C VAL A 249 4.39 -19.37 6.03
N ALA A 250 3.70 -19.09 4.91
CA ALA A 250 4.17 -18.15 3.90
C ALA A 250 4.39 -16.74 4.50
N ALA A 251 3.43 -16.25 5.27
CA ALA A 251 3.53 -14.98 6.00
C ALA A 251 4.71 -14.96 6.98
N SER A 252 4.86 -16.02 7.78
CA SER A 252 5.95 -16.16 8.75
C SER A 252 7.34 -16.15 8.12
N LEU A 253 7.46 -16.70 6.90
CA LEU A 253 8.73 -16.78 6.17
C LEU A 253 8.92 -15.61 5.20
N LYS A 254 7.98 -14.67 5.13
CA LYS A 254 7.92 -13.58 4.14
C LYS A 254 8.06 -14.10 2.70
N CYS A 255 7.46 -15.26 2.44
CA CYS A 255 7.42 -15.85 1.10
C CYS A 255 6.29 -15.24 0.29
N ILE A 256 6.52 -15.12 -1.02
CA ILE A 256 5.46 -14.75 -1.95
C ILE A 256 4.51 -15.94 -2.10
N HIS A 257 3.22 -15.72 -1.84
CA HIS A 257 2.18 -16.75 -1.89
C HIS A 257 1.20 -16.48 -3.03
N PHE A 258 0.99 -17.49 -3.88
CA PHE A 258 -0.01 -17.47 -4.94
C PHE A 258 -1.07 -18.53 -4.66
N ASP A 259 -2.30 -18.06 -4.49
CA ASP A 259 -3.47 -18.91 -4.35
C ASP A 259 -4.15 -19.13 -5.69
N ILE A 260 -4.50 -20.38 -5.99
CA ILE A 260 -5.34 -20.75 -7.12
C ILE A 260 -6.49 -21.59 -6.57
N ILE A 261 -7.73 -21.15 -6.78
CA ILE A 261 -8.91 -21.91 -6.42
C ILE A 261 -9.36 -22.68 -7.65
N SER A 262 -9.72 -23.96 -7.48
CA SER A 262 -10.14 -24.80 -8.59
C SER A 262 -11.32 -24.22 -9.38
N THR A 263 -12.22 -23.47 -8.74
CA THR A 263 -13.35 -22.81 -9.40
C THR A 263 -12.91 -21.70 -10.35
N ASP A 264 -11.81 -21.02 -10.07
CA ASP A 264 -11.28 -19.92 -10.91
C ASP A 264 -10.69 -20.44 -12.22
N LEU A 265 -10.35 -21.73 -12.24
CA LEU A 265 -9.81 -22.43 -13.39
C LEU A 265 -10.90 -22.95 -14.33
N VAL A 266 -12.11 -23.17 -13.84
CA VAL A 266 -13.22 -23.74 -14.63
C VAL A 266 -13.89 -22.63 -15.44
N ASN A 267 -13.67 -22.64 -16.75
CA ASN A 267 -14.29 -21.71 -17.68
C ASN A 267 -14.82 -22.49 -18.90
N ALA A 268 -15.87 -21.98 -19.54
CA ALA A 268 -16.53 -22.65 -20.66
C ALA A 268 -15.65 -22.68 -21.94
N ASP A 269 -14.72 -21.73 -22.07
CA ASP A 269 -13.89 -21.60 -23.25
C ASP A 269 -12.71 -22.59 -23.22
N PRO A 270 -12.52 -23.41 -24.27
CA PRO A 270 -11.37 -24.32 -24.34
C PRO A 270 -10.06 -23.53 -24.40
N GLY A 271 -9.06 -23.92 -23.61
CA GLY A 271 -7.75 -23.25 -23.54
C GLY A 271 -7.65 -22.10 -22.53
N SER A 272 -8.76 -21.69 -21.93
CA SER A 272 -8.78 -20.60 -20.94
C SER A 272 -8.07 -21.00 -19.64
N THR A 273 -8.25 -22.23 -19.17
CA THR A 273 -7.61 -22.78 -17.97
C THR A 273 -6.08 -22.83 -18.12
N GLU A 274 -5.58 -23.36 -19.24
CA GLU A 274 -4.16 -23.46 -19.54
C GLU A 274 -3.53 -22.07 -19.68
N SER A 275 -4.28 -21.11 -20.23
CA SER A 275 -3.86 -19.72 -20.33
C SER A 275 -3.65 -19.10 -18.94
N VAL A 276 -4.62 -19.27 -18.02
CA VAL A 276 -4.53 -18.75 -16.64
C VAL A 276 -3.32 -19.33 -15.90
N ILE A 277 -3.13 -20.65 -15.95
CA ILE A 277 -1.99 -21.32 -15.31
C ILE A 277 -0.67 -20.81 -15.91
N ARG A 278 -0.57 -20.76 -17.25
CA ARG A 278 0.64 -20.27 -17.93
C ARG A 278 0.96 -18.83 -17.56
N ASP A 279 -0.04 -17.97 -17.49
CA ASP A 279 0.14 -16.57 -17.12
C ASP A 279 0.54 -16.39 -15.66
N LEU A 280 0.06 -17.25 -14.76
CA LEU A 280 0.51 -17.26 -13.37
C LEU A 280 1.98 -17.64 -13.27
N PHE A 281 2.41 -18.76 -13.88
CA PHE A 281 3.81 -19.19 -13.83
C PHE A 281 4.74 -18.17 -14.49
N LYS A 282 4.32 -17.48 -15.56
CA LYS A 282 5.06 -16.34 -16.11
C LYS A 282 5.23 -15.21 -15.09
N ARG A 283 4.20 -14.87 -14.31
CA ARG A 283 4.32 -13.85 -13.24
C ARG A 283 5.29 -14.30 -12.16
N VAL A 284 5.24 -15.57 -11.76
CA VAL A 284 6.16 -16.16 -10.77
C VAL A 284 7.61 -16.05 -11.27
N GLN A 285 7.87 -16.44 -12.51
CA GLN A 285 9.20 -16.35 -13.11
C GLN A 285 9.72 -14.91 -13.12
N LEU A 286 8.87 -13.94 -13.51
CA LEU A 286 9.23 -12.52 -13.49
C LEU A 286 9.58 -12.00 -12.09
N LEU A 287 8.92 -12.51 -11.05
CA LEU A 287 9.23 -12.15 -9.66
C LEU A 287 10.57 -12.74 -9.22
N LEU A 288 10.82 -14.01 -9.53
CA LEU A 288 12.11 -14.65 -9.22
C LEU A 288 13.29 -13.94 -9.90
N GLU A 289 13.12 -13.50 -11.15
CA GLU A 289 14.12 -12.71 -11.89
C GLU A 289 14.36 -11.32 -11.29
N GLN A 290 13.40 -10.79 -10.51
CA GLN A 290 13.53 -9.49 -9.86
C GLN A 290 14.12 -9.61 -8.47
N ASP A 291 13.74 -10.64 -7.71
CA ASP A 291 14.30 -10.92 -6.39
C ASP A 291 15.80 -11.24 -6.51
N SER A 292 16.22 -11.99 -7.55
CA SER A 292 17.65 -12.28 -7.80
C SER A 292 18.50 -11.08 -8.21
N LYS A 293 17.87 -9.98 -8.66
CA LYS A 293 18.55 -8.71 -8.97
C LYS A 293 18.66 -7.79 -7.75
N SER A 294 17.99 -8.14 -6.66
CA SER A 294 17.94 -7.35 -5.43
C SER A 294 18.82 -7.89 -4.30
N GLU A 295 19.43 -9.07 -4.50
CA GLU A 295 20.54 -9.62 -3.71
C GLU A 295 21.89 -9.20 -4.30
#